data_AF-A0AA86V3R6-F1
#
_entry.id   AF-A0AA86V3R6-F1
#
_cell.length_a   1.000
_cell.length_b   1.000
_cell.length_c   1.000
_cell.angle_alpha   90.00
_cell.angle_beta   90.00
_cell.angle_gamma   90.00
#
_symmetry.space_group_name_H-M   'P 1'
#
loop_
_entity.id
_entity.type
_entity.pdbx_description
1 polymer ?
#
loop_
_entity_poly.entity_id
_entity_poly.type
_entity_poly.pdbx_seq_one_letter_code
_entity_poly.pdbx_strand_id
1 'polypeptide(L)'
;MSGSFQGYAQMISSIGRGRDNVWSEGIGKSNPWGRSFKVQWLCFNDLPFHKTLHLKNPLNGYKPVKISRDCQELSPDIGLALCELLDGKNDTNDLLTR
;
A
#
# COMPACT_ATOMS: atom_id res chain seq x y z
N MET A 1 11.58 -2.17 -9.36
CA MET A 1 10.58 -2.56 -8.34
C MET A 1 11.30 -2.69 -7.01
N SER A 2 10.76 -2.15 -5.92
CA SER A 2 11.38 -2.11 -4.59
C SER A 2 11.54 -3.48 -3.91
N GLY A 3 10.69 -4.46 -4.27
CA GLY A 3 10.74 -5.81 -3.68
C GLY A 3 10.01 -5.96 -2.34
N SER A 4 9.38 -4.90 -1.85
CA SER A 4 8.66 -4.84 -0.57
C SER A 4 7.42 -3.96 -0.69
N PHE A 5 6.46 -4.13 0.22
CA PHE A 5 5.47 -3.10 0.55
C PHE A 5 6.09 -2.13 1.55
N GLN A 6 5.82 -0.82 1.45
CA GLN A 6 6.45 0.23 2.27
C GLN A 6 5.59 0.70 3.46
N GLY A 7 4.35 0.21 3.57
CA GLY A 7 3.39 0.69 4.55
C GLY A 7 1.98 0.76 3.99
N TYR A 8 1.06 1.30 4.79
CA TYR A 8 -0.31 1.54 4.38
C TYR A 8 -0.86 2.81 5.04
N ALA A 9 -1.84 3.40 4.37
CA ALA A 9 -2.47 4.65 4.78
C ALA A 9 -3.98 4.57 4.57
N GLN A 10 -4.72 5.30 5.38
CA GLN A 10 -6.16 5.46 5.25
C GLN A 10 -6.46 6.73 4.45
N MET A 11 -7.35 6.63 3.46
CA MET A 11 -7.92 7.81 2.80
C MET A 11 -8.87 8.52 3.78
N ILE A 12 -8.62 9.79 4.07
CA ILE A 12 -9.37 10.58 5.08
C ILE A 12 -10.18 11.73 4.46
N SER A 13 -10.17 11.87 3.13
CA SER A 13 -11.00 12.83 2.41
C SER A 13 -11.45 12.24 1.08
N SER A 14 -12.54 12.78 0.52
CA SER A 14 -12.81 12.62 -0.91
C SER A 14 -11.72 13.30 -1.76
N ILE A 15 -11.72 13.02 -3.07
CA ILE A 15 -10.83 13.67 -4.04
C ILE A 15 -11.13 15.17 -4.09
N GLY A 16 -10.17 15.99 -3.66
CA GLY A 16 -10.23 17.46 -3.61
C GLY A 16 -10.24 18.09 -5.00
N ARG A 17 -10.49 19.40 -5.11
CA ARG A 17 -10.69 20.10 -6.41
C ARG A 17 -9.40 20.55 -7.12
N GLY A 18 -8.31 20.69 -6.38
CA GLY A 18 -7.02 21.14 -6.90
C GLY A 18 -6.17 20.02 -7.50
N ARG A 19 -5.21 20.44 -8.33
CA ARG A 19 -4.03 19.64 -8.69
C ARG A 19 -2.84 20.24 -7.97
N ASP A 20 -2.11 19.41 -7.24
CA ASP A 20 -0.90 19.83 -6.56
C ASP A 20 0.33 19.58 -7.46
N ASN A 21 1.35 20.42 -7.33
CA ASN A 21 2.59 20.33 -8.11
C ASN A 21 3.76 19.77 -7.27
N VAL A 22 3.45 18.86 -6.35
CA VAL A 22 4.42 18.30 -5.39
C VAL A 22 5.32 17.24 -6.04
N TRP A 23 4.83 16.54 -7.07
CA TRP A 23 5.54 15.46 -7.75
C TRP A 23 6.43 15.98 -8.87
N SER A 24 7.61 15.37 -9.04
CA SER A 24 8.64 15.79 -10.01
C SER A 24 8.17 15.72 -11.46
N GLU A 25 7.30 14.77 -11.84
CA GLU A 25 6.70 14.74 -13.18
C GLU A 25 5.55 15.76 -13.37
N GLY A 26 5.17 16.50 -12.32
CA GLY A 26 4.06 17.45 -12.31
C GLY A 26 4.41 18.90 -12.68
N ILE A 27 5.65 19.19 -13.10
CA ILE A 27 6.07 20.56 -13.41
C ILE A 27 5.59 20.96 -14.82
N GLY A 28 4.64 21.89 -14.88
CA GLY A 28 4.21 22.54 -16.11
C GLY A 28 2.93 21.96 -16.75
N LYS A 29 2.73 22.25 -18.06
CA LYS A 29 1.47 21.95 -18.78
C LYS A 29 1.21 20.45 -19.03
N SER A 30 2.15 19.58 -18.67
CA SER A 30 2.12 18.13 -18.93
C SER A 30 1.98 17.29 -17.65
N ASN A 31 1.40 17.84 -16.58
CA ASN A 31 1.19 17.08 -15.34
C ASN A 31 0.26 15.86 -15.59
N PRO A 32 0.77 14.62 -15.48
CA PRO A 32 -0.02 13.41 -15.73
C PRO A 32 -0.89 13.02 -14.52
N TRP A 33 -0.69 13.66 -13.37
CA TRP A 33 -1.32 13.30 -12.11
C TRP A 33 -2.77 13.82 -12.02
N GLY A 34 -3.59 13.03 -11.32
CA GLY A 34 -4.98 13.37 -11.03
C GLY A 34 -5.13 14.49 -10.00
N ARG A 35 -6.34 14.59 -9.44
CA ARG A 35 -6.65 15.51 -8.34
C ARG A 35 -6.24 14.89 -7.00
N SER A 36 -5.85 15.74 -6.05
CA SER A 36 -5.32 15.28 -4.76
C SER A 36 -6.40 14.84 -3.77
N PHE A 37 -6.06 13.92 -2.88
CA PHE A 37 -6.85 13.54 -1.71
C PHE A 37 -5.92 13.40 -0.50
N LYS A 38 -6.48 13.51 0.71
CA LYS A 38 -5.72 13.40 1.95
C LYS A 38 -5.67 11.95 2.42
N VAL A 39 -4.51 11.55 2.91
CA VAL A 39 -4.30 10.27 3.59
C VAL A 39 -3.71 10.48 4.97
N GLN A 40 -4.01 9.55 5.87
CA GLN A 40 -3.31 9.39 7.14
C GLN A 40 -2.48 8.11 7.06
N TRP A 41 -1.17 8.24 7.15
CA TRP A 41 -0.28 7.08 7.27
C TRP A 41 -0.55 6.37 8.60
N LEU A 42 -0.79 5.06 8.53
CA LEU A 42 -1.03 4.22 9.71
C LEU A 42 0.20 3.39 10.06
N CYS A 43 0.96 2.96 9.05
CA CYS A 43 2.18 2.20 9.23
C CYS A 43 3.22 2.57 8.16
N PHE A 44 4.48 2.69 8.60
CA PHE A 44 5.66 2.73 7.76
C PHE A 44 6.50 1.50 8.10
N ASN A 45 6.49 0.50 7.23
CA ASN A 45 7.26 -0.71 7.42
C ASN A 45 7.58 -1.34 6.07
N ASP A 46 8.84 -1.70 5.87
CA ASP A 46 9.26 -2.45 4.69
C ASP A 46 8.95 -3.94 4.92
N LEU A 47 7.83 -4.39 4.36
CA LEU A 47 7.43 -5.80 4.34
C LEU A 47 7.91 -6.47 3.04
N PRO A 48 8.93 -7.35 3.08
CA PRO A 48 9.42 -8.01 1.88
C PRO A 48 8.37 -8.91 1.22
N PHE A 49 8.32 -8.92 -0.11
CA PHE A 49 7.34 -9.72 -0.86
C PHE A 49 7.37 -11.22 -0.61
N HIS A 50 8.50 -11.78 -0.16
CA HIS A 50 8.57 -13.19 0.18
C HIS A 50 7.72 -13.54 1.42
N LYS A 51 7.51 -12.58 2.34
CA LYS A 51 6.66 -12.77 3.52
C LYS A 51 5.16 -12.81 3.17
N THR A 52 4.75 -12.36 1.98
CA THR A 52 3.33 -12.29 1.57
C THR A 52 2.95 -13.32 0.51
N LEU A 53 3.79 -14.32 0.22
CA LEU A 53 3.56 -15.29 -0.87
C LEU A 53 2.28 -16.12 -0.69
N HIS A 54 1.87 -16.33 0.57
CA HIS A 54 0.68 -17.06 0.93
C HIS A 54 -0.61 -16.24 0.74
N LEU A 55 -0.52 -14.91 0.69
CA LEU A 55 -1.68 -14.04 0.46
C LEU A 55 -1.99 -13.98 -1.04
N LYS A 56 -3.17 -14.47 -1.41
CA LYS A 56 -3.69 -14.50 -2.78
C LYS A 56 -5.00 -13.74 -2.86
N ASN A 57 -5.14 -12.84 -3.84
CA ASN A 57 -6.31 -11.99 -3.97
C ASN A 57 -7.40 -12.64 -4.85
N PRO A 58 -8.57 -13.02 -4.31
CA PRO A 58 -9.68 -13.56 -5.09
C PRO A 58 -10.17 -12.60 -6.18
N LEU A 59 -10.09 -11.29 -5.93
CA LEU A 59 -10.52 -10.23 -6.87
C LEU A 59 -9.53 -10.02 -8.03
N ASN A 60 -8.40 -10.75 -8.04
CA ASN A 60 -7.41 -10.71 -9.12
C ASN A 60 -7.02 -12.14 -9.55
N GLY A 61 -8.02 -13.03 -9.66
CA GLY A 61 -7.82 -14.40 -10.14
C GLY A 61 -6.88 -15.22 -9.25
N TYR A 62 -6.89 -14.97 -7.93
CA TYR A 62 -6.05 -15.63 -6.94
C TYR A 62 -4.54 -15.51 -7.18
N LYS A 63 -4.12 -14.45 -7.87
CA LYS A 63 -2.70 -14.10 -7.97
C LYS A 63 -2.16 -13.65 -6.60
N PRO A 64 -0.86 -13.86 -6.31
CA PRO A 64 -0.25 -13.31 -5.10
C PRO A 64 -0.48 -11.80 -4.98
N VAL A 65 -0.71 -11.27 -3.77
CA VAL A 65 -1.04 -9.85 -3.56
C VAL A 65 -0.04 -8.87 -4.17
N LYS A 66 1.25 -9.25 -4.21
CA LYS A 66 2.32 -8.45 -4.85
C LYS A 66 2.14 -8.29 -6.38
N ILE A 67 1.37 -9.17 -7.01
CA ILE A 67 1.08 -9.15 -8.45
C ILE A 67 -0.22 -8.39 -8.65
N SER A 68 -0.12 -7.07 -8.59
CA SER A 68 -1.27 -6.15 -8.67
C SER A 68 -0.93 -4.98 -9.58
N ARG A 69 -1.95 -4.47 -10.28
CA ARG A 69 -1.87 -3.16 -10.96
C ARG A 69 -2.10 -2.07 -9.91
N ASP A 70 -1.78 -0.83 -10.27
CA ASP A 70 -2.12 0.31 -9.42
C ASP A 70 -3.63 0.35 -9.17
N CYS A 71 -4.02 0.73 -7.95
CA CYS A 71 -5.42 0.72 -7.47
C CYS A 71 -6.15 -0.64 -7.54
N GLN A 72 -5.44 -1.78 -7.62
CA GLN A 72 -6.08 -3.10 -7.52
C GLN A 72 -6.74 -3.28 -6.15
N GLU A 73 -8.04 -3.52 -6.15
CA GLU A 73 -8.79 -3.83 -4.93
C GLU A 73 -8.43 -5.21 -4.38
N LEU A 74 -8.36 -5.32 -3.04
CA LEU A 74 -8.19 -6.58 -2.31
C LEU A 74 -9.51 -6.93 -1.61
N SER A 75 -9.80 -8.22 -1.46
CA SER A 75 -10.90 -8.62 -0.57
C SER A 75 -10.60 -8.20 0.87
N PRO A 76 -11.62 -7.91 1.70
CA PRO A 76 -11.42 -7.43 3.08
C PRO A 76 -10.49 -8.31 3.90
N ASP A 77 -10.66 -9.64 3.83
CA ASP A 77 -9.84 -10.60 4.58
C ASP A 77 -8.36 -10.57 4.18
N ILE A 78 -8.08 -10.41 2.89
CA ILE A 78 -6.71 -10.36 2.37
C ILE A 78 -6.06 -9.00 2.69
N GLY A 79 -6.83 -7.92 2.61
CA GLY A 79 -6.38 -6.59 3.03
C GLY A 79 -6.01 -6.54 4.51
N LEU A 80 -6.85 -7.12 5.37
CA LEU A 80 -6.60 -7.22 6.82
C LEU A 80 -5.33 -8.02 7.10
N ALA A 81 -5.20 -9.22 6.53
CA ALA A 81 -4.02 -10.07 6.73
C ALA A 81 -2.71 -9.38 6.26
N LEU A 82 -2.76 -8.62 5.16
CA LEU A 82 -1.61 -7.83 4.71
C LEU A 82 -1.25 -6.72 5.70
N CYS A 83 -2.24 -6.03 6.26
CA CYS A 83 -2.01 -5.00 7.29
C CYS A 83 -1.41 -5.60 8.56
N GLU A 84 -1.86 -6.79 8.99
CA GLU A 84 -1.30 -7.49 10.16
C GLU A 84 0.18 -7.88 9.96
N LEU A 85 0.56 -8.29 8.75
CA LEU A 85 1.96 -8.53 8.40
C LEU A 85 2.77 -7.23 8.41
N LEU A 86 2.22 -6.12 7.91
CA LEU A 86 2.85 -4.81 7.94
C LEU A 86 3.01 -4.27 9.37
N ASP A 87 2.07 -4.56 10.26
CA ASP A 87 2.13 -4.20 11.69
C ASP A 87 3.18 -5.04 12.47
N GLY A 88 3.77 -6.07 11.85
CA GLY A 88 4.74 -6.96 12.50
C GLY A 88 4.12 -7.94 13.50
N LYS A 89 2.79 -8.08 13.54
CA LYS A 89 2.08 -8.93 14.54
C LYS A 89 2.41 -10.42 14.45
N ASN A 90 3.07 -10.86 13.36
CA ASN A 90 3.47 -12.25 13.14
C ASN A 90 4.98 -12.50 13.28
N ASP A 91 5.80 -11.48 13.54
CA ASP A 91 7.23 -11.66 13.81
C ASP A 91 7.45 -11.91 15.31
N THR A 92 7.27 -13.16 15.75
CA THR A 92 7.55 -13.62 17.13
C THR A 92 9.01 -13.45 17.57
N ASN A 93 9.90 -12.96 16.69
CA ASN A 93 11.31 -12.69 16.99
C ASN A 93 11.58 -11.28 17.55
N ASP A 94 10.63 -10.34 17.47
CA ASP A 94 10.89 -8.95 17.91
C ASP A 94 10.67 -8.71 19.42
N LEU A 95 10.13 -9.71 20.13
CA LEU A 95 9.99 -9.70 21.59
C LEU A 95 11.27 -10.12 22.34
N LEU A 96 12.34 -10.52 21.63
CA LEU A 96 13.63 -10.87 22.24
C LEU A 96 14.67 -9.74 22.17
N THR A 97 14.33 -8.58 21.61
CA THR A 97 15.29 -7.46 21.45
C THR A 97 14.80 -6.14 22.07
N ARG A 98 13.95 -6.20 23.11
CA ARG A 98 13.62 -5.03 23.94
C ARG A 98 13.95 -5.27 25.40
#